data_AF-A0A0N4Y4K4-F1
#
_entry.id   AF-A0A0N4Y4K4-F1
#
_cell.length_a   1.000
_cell.length_b   1.000
_cell.length_c   1.000
_cell.angle_alpha   90.00
_cell.angle_beta   90.00
_cell.angle_gamma   90.00
#
_symmetry.space_group_name_H-M   'P 1'
#
loop_
_entity.id
_entity.type
_entity.pdbx_description
1 polymer ?
#
loop_
_entity_poly.entity_id
_entity_poly.type
_entity_poly.pdbx_seq_one_letter_code
_entity_poly.pdbx_strand_id
1 'polypeptide(L)'
;MALWSLFSAILFGVARIPSYWSVPSDVDAALKQCTPFENGRYCYICQTLKPDRSHHCSSCGRCVVKFDHHCPWINQCVNYANYKPFLLYIFYSTLTVIW
;
A
#
# COMPACT_ATOMS: atom_id res chain seq x y z
N MET A 1 20.15 -4.56 -15.52
CA MET A 1 19.26 -3.50 -14.97
C MET A 1 17.93 -4.04 -14.46
N ALA A 2 17.29 -5.00 -15.13
CA ALA A 2 16.05 -5.64 -14.65
C ALA A 2 16.19 -6.30 -13.27
N LEU A 3 17.28 -7.07 -13.04
CA LEU A 3 17.52 -7.72 -11.74
C LEU A 3 17.71 -6.72 -10.60
N TRP A 4 18.47 -5.64 -10.82
CA TRP A 4 18.69 -4.60 -9.80
C TRP A 4 17.40 -3.84 -9.45
N SER A 5 16.57 -3.54 -10.45
CA SER A 5 15.29 -2.88 -10.24
C SER A 5 14.27 -3.79 -9.55
N LEU A 6 14.24 -5.08 -9.88
CA LEU A 6 13.45 -6.08 -9.16
C LEU A 6 13.88 -6.17 -7.70
N PHE A 7 15.19 -6.34 -7.46
CA PHE A 7 15.75 -6.41 -6.11
C PHE A 7 15.41 -5.16 -5.30
N SER A 8 15.55 -3.99 -5.92
CA SER A 8 15.15 -2.71 -5.32
C SER A 8 13.65 -2.69 -5.00
N ALA A 9 12.78 -3.15 -5.89
CA ALA A 9 11.33 -3.16 -5.68
C ALA A 9 10.89 -4.10 -4.53
N ILE A 10 11.65 -5.17 -4.30
CA ILE A 10 11.44 -6.13 -3.20
C ILE A 10 12.02 -5.62 -1.88
N LEU A 11 13.22 -5.01 -1.91
CA LEU A 11 13.91 -4.54 -0.71
C LEU A 11 13.38 -3.22 -0.17
N PHE A 12 13.02 -2.28 -1.03
CA PHE A 12 12.38 -1.05 -0.58
C PHE A 12 10.97 -1.41 -0.14
N GLY A 13 10.83 -1.58 1.17
CA GLY A 13 9.65 -2.16 1.80
C GLY A 13 8.38 -1.35 1.58
N VAL A 14 7.28 -1.88 2.08
CA VAL A 14 5.97 -1.27 1.89
C VAL A 14 5.75 -0.09 2.84
N ALA A 15 5.44 1.09 2.30
CA ALA A 15 5.08 2.28 3.05
C ALA A 15 3.81 2.03 3.90
N ARG A 16 4.00 2.01 5.22
CA ARG A 16 2.94 1.85 6.21
C ARG A 16 2.41 3.21 6.64
N ILE A 17 1.17 3.21 7.13
CA ILE A 17 0.65 4.38 7.87
C ILE A 17 1.34 4.40 9.25
N PRO A 18 1.90 5.54 9.69
CA PRO A 18 2.46 5.68 11.03
C PRO A 18 1.42 5.47 12.14
N SER A 19 1.87 5.01 13.32
CA SER A 19 0.97 4.70 14.45
C SER A 19 0.16 5.88 14.96
N TYR A 20 0.65 7.12 14.85
CA TYR A 20 -0.09 8.29 15.33
C TYR A 20 -1.38 8.59 14.54
N TRP A 21 -1.62 7.91 13.41
CA TRP A 21 -2.90 7.94 12.67
C TRP A 21 -3.93 6.93 13.21
N SER A 22 -3.54 6.06 14.14
CA SER A 22 -4.47 5.13 14.80
C SER A 22 -5.46 5.91 15.63
N VAL A 23 -6.72 5.51 15.57
CA VAL A 23 -7.80 6.18 16.27
C VAL A 23 -7.95 5.60 17.68
N PRO A 24 -8.12 6.44 18.73
CA PRO A 24 -8.45 5.98 20.08
C PRO A 24 -9.73 5.12 20.10
N SER A 25 -9.84 4.18 21.04
CA SER A 25 -10.91 3.18 21.06
C SER A 25 -12.31 3.76 21.27
N ASP A 26 -12.42 4.83 22.05
CA ASP A 26 -13.64 5.61 22.25
C ASP A 26 -14.12 6.26 20.94
N VAL A 27 -13.18 6.81 20.17
CA VAL A 27 -13.46 7.41 18.86
C VAL A 27 -13.74 6.34 17.80
N ASP A 28 -13.07 5.18 17.83
CA ASP A 28 -13.36 4.04 16.95
C ASP A 28 -14.82 3.57 17.12
N ALA A 29 -15.30 3.46 18.37
CA ALA A 29 -16.67 3.08 18.65
C ALA A 29 -17.68 4.08 18.06
N ALA A 30 -17.40 5.39 18.18
CA ALA A 30 -18.23 6.44 17.60
C ALA A 30 -18.19 6.43 16.06
N LEU A 31 -17.01 6.29 15.44
CA LEU A 31 -16.86 6.26 13.98
C LEU A 31 -17.59 5.09 13.32
N LYS A 32 -17.61 3.92 13.99
CA LYS A 32 -18.38 2.75 13.54
C LYS A 32 -19.89 3.01 13.50
N GLN A 33 -20.40 3.89 14.34
CA GLN A 33 -21.83 4.27 14.40
C GLN A 33 -22.17 5.37 13.39
N CYS A 34 -21.25 6.33 13.18
CA CYS A 34 -21.51 7.54 12.40
C CYS A 34 -21.16 7.45 10.91
N THR A 35 -20.39 6.45 10.48
CA THR A 35 -19.92 6.38 9.08
C THR A 35 -20.69 5.33 8.28
N PRO A 36 -21.79 5.68 7.57
CA PRO A 36 -22.40 4.79 6.61
C PRO A 36 -21.53 4.80 5.34
N PHE A 37 -20.34 4.18 5.37
CA PHE A 37 -19.52 3.83 4.19
C PHE A 37 -19.07 4.96 3.22
N GLU A 38 -19.59 6.18 3.35
CA GLU A 38 -19.71 7.11 2.22
C GLU A 38 -18.40 7.78 1.81
N ASN A 39 -17.43 7.87 2.72
CA ASN A 39 -16.14 8.49 2.43
C ASN A 39 -14.97 7.50 2.33
N GLY A 40 -15.14 6.21 2.61
CA GLY A 40 -14.11 5.17 2.46
C GLY A 40 -12.78 5.40 3.20
N ARG A 41 -12.62 6.53 3.92
CA ARG A 41 -11.39 7.02 4.54
C ARG A 41 -11.14 6.49 5.94
N TYR A 42 -12.07 5.70 6.50
CA TYR A 42 -11.81 4.96 7.72
C TYR A 42 -11.54 3.48 7.41
N CYS A 43 -10.57 2.88 8.10
CA CYS A 43 -10.32 1.45 8.03
C CYS A 43 -10.71 0.80 9.37
N TYR A 44 -11.83 0.07 9.39
CA TYR A 44 -12.28 -0.64 10.58
C TYR A 44 -11.36 -1.82 10.97
N ILE A 45 -10.66 -2.41 9.99
CA ILE A 45 -9.73 -3.53 10.22
C ILE A 45 -8.46 -3.03 10.92
N CYS A 46 -7.92 -1.89 10.47
CA CYS A 46 -6.68 -1.34 11.01
C CYS A 46 -6.91 -0.25 12.07
N GLN A 47 -8.17 0.08 12.40
CA GLN A 47 -8.56 1.16 13.30
C GLN A 47 -7.81 2.48 13.02
N THR A 48 -7.70 2.82 11.75
CA THR A 48 -6.85 3.92 11.27
C THR A 48 -7.63 4.78 10.29
N LEU A 49 -7.51 6.10 10.43
CA LEU A 49 -7.93 7.04 9.40
C LEU A 49 -6.93 6.96 8.25
N LYS A 50 -7.42 6.56 7.07
CA LYS A 50 -6.66 6.44 5.84
C LYS A 50 -6.23 7.83 5.36
N PRO A 51 -4.92 8.14 5.31
CA PRO A 51 -4.44 9.32 4.59
C PRO A 51 -4.87 9.28 3.12
N ASP A 52 -4.78 10.42 2.45
CA ASP A 52 -5.12 10.49 1.04
C ASP A 52 -4.33 9.48 0.21
N ARG A 53 -5.03 8.85 -0.74
CA ARG A 53 -4.51 7.79 -1.62
C ARG A 53 -4.02 6.53 -0.89
N SER A 54 -4.38 6.34 0.38
CA SER A 54 -4.09 5.09 1.08
C SER A 54 -5.27 4.12 1.03
N HIS A 55 -4.96 2.83 0.92
CA HIS A 55 -5.97 1.78 0.84
C HIS A 55 -5.57 0.60 1.72
N HIS A 56 -6.58 -0.15 2.19
CA HIS A 56 -6.36 -1.41 2.89
C HIS A 56 -6.12 -2.52 1.87
N CYS A 57 -4.98 -3.19 1.97
CA CYS A 57 -4.71 -4.39 1.20
C CYS A 57 -5.09 -5.61 2.04
N SER A 58 -6.12 -6.34 1.62
CA SER A 58 -6.56 -7.57 2.28
C SER A 58 -5.47 -8.65 2.27
N SER A 59 -4.76 -8.83 1.15
CA SER A 59 -3.66 -9.81 1.03
C SER A 59 -2.50 -9.54 1.99
N CYS A 60 -2.24 -8.26 2.31
CA CYS A 60 -1.19 -7.88 3.27
C CYS A 60 -1.72 -7.61 4.67
N GLY A 61 -3.04 -7.66 4.90
CA GLY A 61 -3.69 -7.39 6.18
C GLY A 61 -3.45 -6.00 6.74
N ARG A 62 -3.17 -4.99 5.91
CA ARG A 62 -2.80 -3.65 6.38
C ARG A 62 -3.10 -2.52 5.40
N CYS A 63 -3.24 -1.32 5.94
CA CYS A 63 -3.29 -0.09 5.15
C CYS A 63 -1.92 0.32 4.62
N VAL A 64 -1.89 0.74 3.36
CA VAL A 64 -0.67 1.08 2.62
C VAL A 64 -0.81 2.49 2.04
N VAL A 65 0.23 3.30 2.20
CA VAL A 65 0.24 4.71 1.75
C VAL A 65 0.51 4.79 0.25
N LYS A 66 -0.25 5.63 -0.46
CA LYS A 66 -0.20 5.75 -1.93
C LYS A 66 -0.25 4.36 -2.58
N PHE A 67 -1.23 3.56 -2.14
CA PHE A 67 -1.41 2.19 -2.61
C PHE A 67 -1.73 2.20 -4.10
N ASP A 68 -1.03 1.37 -4.86
CA ASP A 68 -1.31 1.13 -6.28
C ASP A 68 -2.01 -0.22 -6.44
N HIS A 69 -1.31 -1.32 -6.12
CA HIS A 69 -1.89 -2.67 -6.10
C HIS A 69 -1.08 -3.63 -5.22
N HIS A 70 -1.66 -4.79 -4.90
CA HIS A 70 -0.90 -5.93 -4.41
C HIS A 70 -0.39 -6.74 -5.59
N CYS A 71 0.93 -6.90 -5.69
CA CYS A 71 1.56 -7.60 -6.80
C CYS A 71 2.02 -8.99 -6.33
N PRO A 72 1.40 -10.08 -6.84
CA PRO A 72 1.79 -11.45 -6.49
C PRO A 72 3.23 -11.76 -6.90
N TRP A 73 3.72 -11.15 -7.98
CA TRP A 73 5.05 -11.41 -8.56
C TRP A 73 6.20 -10.99 -7.66
N ILE A 74 6.01 -9.94 -6.85
CA ILE A 74 6.99 -9.49 -5.85
C ILE A 74 6.53 -9.82 -4.42
N ASN A 75 5.39 -10.51 -4.27
CA ASN A 75 4.73 -10.84 -3.00
C ASN A 75 4.58 -9.64 -2.04
N GLN A 76 4.34 -8.45 -2.59
CA GLN A 76 4.29 -7.20 -1.84
C GLN A 76 3.35 -6.19 -2.52
N CYS A 77 2.92 -5.18 -1.76
CA CYS A 77 2.20 -4.05 -2.35
C CYS A 77 3.15 -3.14 -3.11
N VAL A 78 2.73 -2.70 -4.29
CA VAL A 78 3.29 -1.54 -4.97
C VAL A 78 2.67 -0.29 -4.37
N ASN A 79 3.51 0.61 -3.90
CA ASN A 79 3.12 1.76 -3.08
C ASN A 79 4.16 2.88 -3.17
N TYR A 80 3.98 3.96 -2.39
CA TYR A 80 4.90 5.10 -2.38
C TYR A 80 6.39 4.72 -2.39
N ALA A 81 6.81 3.79 -1.53
CA ALA A 81 8.23 3.48 -1.29
C ALA A 81 8.89 2.69 -2.43
N ASN A 82 8.15 1.84 -3.14
CA ASN A 82 8.68 0.99 -4.20
C ASN A 82 8.09 1.24 -5.60
N TYR A 83 7.26 2.28 -5.75
CA TYR A 83 6.65 2.64 -7.04
C TYR A 83 7.68 2.86 -8.15
N LYS A 84 8.73 3.66 -7.88
CA LYS A 84 9.80 3.94 -8.86
C LYS A 84 10.58 2.68 -9.26
N PRO A 85 11.16 1.89 -8.34
CA PRO A 85 11.88 0.68 -8.74
C PRO A 85 10.96 -0.34 -9.41
N PHE A 86 9.68 -0.42 -9.05
CA PHE A 86 8.71 -1.28 -9.73
C PHE A 86 8.50 -0.87 -11.21
N LEU A 87 8.31 0.42 -11.50
CA LEU A 87 8.19 0.89 -12.88
C LEU A 87 9.46 0.63 -13.71
N LEU A 88 10.64 0.85 -13.12
CA LEU A 88 11.92 0.53 -13.77
C LEU A 88 12.04 -0.98 -14.04
N TYR A 89 11.57 -1.82 -13.11
CA TYR A 89 11.54 -3.26 -13.29
C TYR A 89 10.68 -3.67 -14.50
N ILE A 90 9.47 -3.12 -14.63
CA ILE A 90 8.61 -3.38 -15.79
C ILE A 90 9.31 -2.93 -17.08
N PHE A 91 9.83 -1.70 -17.11
CA PHE A 91 10.53 -1.16 -18.28
C PHE A 91 11.72 -2.02 -18.74
N TYR A 92 12.64 -2.34 -17.83
CA TYR A 92 13.82 -3.14 -18.17
C TYR A 92 13.48 -4.59 -18.48
N SER A 93 12.45 -5.16 -17.87
CA SER A 93 11.99 -6.51 -18.19
C SER A 93 11.42 -6.57 -19.60
N THR A 94 10.58 -5.60 -19.99
CA THR A 94 10.06 -5.49 -21.36
C THR A 94 11.20 -5.39 -22.38
N LEU A 95 12.21 -4.54 -22.13
CA LEU A 95 13.37 -4.46 -23.01
C LEU A 95 14.17 -5.76 -23.08
N THR A 96 14.29 -6.48 -21.97
CA THR A 96 15.02 -7.75 -21.89
C THR A 96 14.30 -8.86 -22.66
N VAL A 97 12.97 -8.83 -22.73
CA VAL A 97 12.16 -9.83 -23.47
C VAL A 97 12.09 -9.50 -24.97
N ILE A 98 12.18 -8.22 -25.33
CA ILE A 98 12.16 -7.77 -26.74
C ILE A 98 13.51 -8.02 -27.44
N TRP A 99 14.60 -8.06 -26.69
CA TRP A 99 15.95 -8.34 -27.18
C TRP A 99 16.19 -9.84 -27.33
#